data_AF-A0A819EEI9-F1
#
_entry.id   AF-A0A819EEI9-F1
#
_cell.length_a   1.000
_cell.length_b   1.000
_cell.length_c   1.000
_cell.angle_alpha   90.00
_cell.angle_beta   90.00
_cell.angle_gamma   90.00
#
_symmetry.space_group_name_H-M   'P 1'
#
loop_
_entity.id
_entity.type
_entity.pdbx_description
1 polymer ?
#
loop_
_entity_poly.entity_id
_entity_poly.type
_entity_poly.pdbx_seq_one_letter_code
_entity_poly.pdbx_strand_id
1 'polypeptide(L)'
;MAAMSVKPPNSTYTFASQPKAVQQQGQRQKFRQAPIEPQDENSLYANLMYDRRVIRGNTYALHTLPAHAQPDPIEVQRQQEAKRRAVARRKAREQVRTRTPEPVHDRRNVDVQTELYLEELSDRIEEADVDVQTDAFLDRPPSPLFIPQSTGKDVSTQIEDGDLFDFDLEVKPIVETLVGKTVEQALIEVAEEEELAEIREQQREYEELRNAELIELQRLEEQERRLRAEKDRRMRQAQDSLQAEQDVAQKVAARAFAKAYLQDLVPSVFNNLRENGYFYDPVEHEIETSFMPWLVDKTLTHVNQLVLGRTILDSIIRDVVNQRIDDYEKLADTLRQVIEGGVDMGTSTGDVAQGSGQNTDRPESAHGEHHGHSEHHTNEEGENHTGALLNDEAIDERDEDQLNAEEDAGGEQ
;
A
#
# COMPACT_ATOMS: atom_id res chain seq x y z
N MET A 1 -16.72 11.41 -25.51
CA MET A 1 -17.32 10.05 -25.46
C MET A 1 -16.98 9.32 -26.75
N ALA A 2 -16.27 8.20 -26.69
CA ALA A 2 -15.99 7.37 -27.87
C ALA A 2 -17.02 6.23 -28.00
N ALA A 3 -17.59 6.03 -29.19
CA ALA A 3 -18.55 4.96 -29.44
C ALA A 3 -17.82 3.67 -29.89
N MET A 4 -17.73 2.67 -29.01
CA MET A 4 -17.11 1.39 -29.32
C MET A 4 -17.97 0.55 -30.28
N SER A 5 -17.44 0.24 -31.47
CA SER A 5 -18.09 -0.64 -32.45
C SER A 5 -17.66 -2.10 -32.25
N VAL A 6 -18.46 -2.85 -31.51
CA VAL A 6 -18.27 -4.31 -31.34
C VAL A 6 -18.71 -5.04 -32.60
N LYS A 7 -17.88 -5.97 -33.11
CA LYS A 7 -18.21 -6.83 -34.26
C LYS A 7 -18.40 -8.29 -33.82
N PRO A 8 -19.50 -8.97 -34.23
CA PRO A 8 -19.72 -10.37 -33.91
C PRO A 8 -18.91 -11.33 -34.83
N PRO A 9 -18.45 -12.48 -34.33
CA PRO A 9 -17.66 -13.43 -35.11
C PRO A 9 -18.53 -14.47 -35.84
N ASN A 10 -18.86 -14.20 -37.11
CA ASN A 10 -18.95 -15.17 -38.22
C ASN A 10 -19.54 -14.48 -39.46
N SER A 11 -18.74 -14.32 -40.52
CA SER A 11 -19.20 -13.76 -41.79
C SER A 11 -18.57 -14.52 -42.96
N THR A 12 -19.42 -15.04 -43.85
CA THR A 12 -19.00 -15.85 -45.00
C THR A 12 -18.22 -15.01 -46.01
N TYR A 13 -17.03 -15.48 -46.41
CA TYR A 13 -16.13 -14.76 -47.30
C TYR A 13 -16.81 -14.41 -48.64
N THR A 14 -17.04 -13.12 -48.86
CA THR A 14 -17.74 -12.59 -50.04
C THR A 14 -16.79 -11.66 -50.79
N PHE A 15 -16.23 -12.14 -51.91
CA PHE A 15 -15.28 -11.39 -52.72
C PHE A 15 -15.99 -10.51 -53.75
N ALA A 16 -15.86 -9.18 -53.60
CA ALA A 16 -16.33 -8.21 -54.57
C ALA A 16 -15.20 -7.21 -54.88
N SER A 17 -14.71 -7.20 -56.12
CA SER A 17 -13.73 -6.23 -56.61
C SER A 17 -14.41 -5.15 -57.46
N GLN A 18 -14.09 -3.88 -57.19
CA GLN A 18 -14.53 -2.78 -58.04
C GLN A 18 -13.72 -2.76 -59.35
N PRO A 19 -14.32 -2.44 -60.51
CA PRO A 19 -13.63 -2.47 -61.80
C PRO A 19 -12.58 -1.35 -61.90
N LYS A 20 -11.31 -1.70 -61.66
CA LYS A 20 -10.18 -0.77 -61.77
C LYS A 20 -9.66 -0.74 -63.20
N ALA A 21 -9.66 0.44 -63.83
CA ALA A 21 -9.21 0.61 -65.21
C ALA A 21 -7.71 0.24 -65.38
N VAL A 22 -7.40 -0.44 -66.49
CA VAL A 22 -6.03 -0.84 -66.82
C VAL A 22 -5.22 0.39 -67.23
N GLN A 23 -4.33 0.85 -66.34
CA GLN A 23 -3.32 1.85 -66.70
C GLN A 23 -2.39 1.26 -67.77
N GLN A 24 -2.22 1.97 -68.88
CA GLN A 24 -1.48 1.49 -70.04
C GLN A 24 0.05 1.55 -69.81
N GLN A 25 0.59 0.57 -69.09
CA GLN A 25 2.04 0.32 -69.05
C GLN A 25 2.52 -0.16 -70.42
N GLY A 26 2.77 0.78 -71.32
CA GLY A 26 3.14 0.47 -72.70
C GLY A 26 2.94 1.61 -73.68
N GLN A 27 3.34 2.86 -73.34
CA GLN A 27 3.53 3.86 -74.38
C GLN A 27 4.65 3.39 -75.32
N ARG A 28 4.24 2.81 -76.45
CA ARG A 28 5.11 2.46 -77.57
C ARG A 28 5.89 3.72 -77.98
N GLN A 29 7.21 3.69 -77.83
CA GLN A 29 8.06 4.72 -78.44
C GLN A 29 7.82 4.70 -79.96
N LYS A 30 7.44 5.86 -80.49
CA LYS A 30 7.14 6.02 -81.92
C LYS A 30 8.41 6.42 -82.66
N PHE A 31 8.61 5.81 -83.83
CA PHE A 31 9.44 6.27 -84.95
C PHE A 31 10.50 7.37 -84.64
N ARG A 32 11.76 6.96 -84.58
CA ARG A 32 12.86 7.77 -85.13
C ARG A 32 13.59 6.93 -86.17
N GLN A 33 13.92 7.53 -87.30
CA GLN A 33 14.45 6.84 -88.47
C GLN A 33 15.90 6.39 -88.23
N ALA A 34 16.24 5.21 -88.71
CA ALA A 34 17.60 4.73 -88.91
C ALA A 34 17.66 4.06 -90.31
N PRO A 35 18.80 4.09 -91.03
CA PRO A 35 18.86 3.61 -92.41
C PRO A 35 18.66 2.10 -92.58
N ILE A 36 18.28 1.71 -93.79
CA ILE A 36 18.09 0.32 -94.21
C ILE A 36 19.42 -0.20 -94.79
N GLU A 37 19.95 -1.29 -94.24
CA GLU A 37 20.84 -2.22 -94.95
C GLU A 37 20.15 -3.62 -94.97
N PRO A 38 20.44 -4.50 -95.95
CA PRO A 38 19.44 -5.44 -96.48
C PRO A 38 19.31 -6.80 -95.76
N GLN A 39 18.09 -7.33 -95.87
CA GLN A 39 17.61 -8.72 -95.76
C GLN A 39 18.55 -9.82 -95.23
N ASP A 40 18.03 -10.57 -94.26
CA ASP A 40 18.21 -12.03 -94.18
C ASP A 40 16.83 -12.69 -93.95
N GLU A 41 16.24 -13.30 -94.99
CA GLU A 41 14.84 -13.75 -94.98
C GLU A 41 14.67 -15.13 -94.33
N ASN A 42 14.61 -15.20 -92.99
CA ASN A 42 14.31 -16.46 -92.31
C ASN A 42 13.49 -16.39 -91.00
N SER A 43 12.97 -15.22 -90.61
CA SER A 43 12.21 -15.05 -89.35
C SER A 43 10.70 -15.41 -89.43
N LEU A 44 10.31 -16.34 -90.31
CA LEU A 44 8.91 -16.81 -90.43
C LEU A 44 8.51 -17.90 -89.42
N TYR A 45 9.47 -18.43 -88.64
CA TYR A 45 9.20 -19.40 -87.57
C TYR A 45 9.65 -18.83 -86.21
N ALA A 46 8.67 -18.39 -85.42
CA ALA A 46 8.90 -17.95 -84.03
C ALA A 46 9.28 -19.15 -83.16
N ASN A 47 10.58 -19.36 -82.96
CA ASN A 47 11.10 -20.43 -82.12
C ASN A 47 10.53 -20.34 -80.69
N LEU A 48 9.75 -21.35 -80.27
CA LEU A 48 9.22 -21.50 -78.91
C LEU A 48 10.33 -21.52 -77.84
N MET A 49 11.57 -21.80 -78.26
CA MET A 49 12.81 -21.66 -77.47
C MET A 49 13.18 -20.20 -77.12
N TYR A 50 12.48 -19.19 -77.62
CA TYR A 50 12.68 -17.78 -77.25
C TYR A 50 11.39 -17.02 -76.89
N ASP A 51 10.20 -17.63 -77.00
CA ASP A 51 8.96 -17.00 -76.51
C ASP A 51 8.98 -16.89 -74.97
N ARG A 52 8.76 -15.66 -74.48
CA ARG A 52 8.67 -15.30 -73.07
C ARG A 52 7.40 -15.80 -72.39
N ARG A 53 6.40 -16.25 -73.14
CA ARG A 53 5.17 -16.90 -72.63
C ARG A 53 5.38 -18.38 -72.30
N VAL A 54 6.40 -19.01 -72.89
CA VAL A 54 6.68 -20.45 -72.72
C VAL A 54 7.62 -20.64 -71.54
N ILE A 55 7.03 -20.84 -70.35
CA ILE A 55 7.76 -21.19 -69.12
C ILE A 55 8.40 -22.58 -69.32
N ARG A 56 9.73 -22.66 -69.15
CA ARG A 56 10.51 -23.90 -69.27
C ARG A 56 11.11 -24.28 -67.92
N GLY A 57 10.64 -25.37 -67.36
CA GLY A 57 11.00 -25.86 -66.03
C GLY A 57 9.87 -26.67 -65.40
N ASN A 58 10.10 -27.20 -64.21
CA ASN A 58 9.06 -27.91 -63.46
C ASN A 58 8.04 -26.91 -62.87
N THR A 59 6.78 -27.01 -63.28
CA THR A 59 5.70 -26.10 -62.85
C THR A 59 5.39 -26.17 -61.34
N TYR A 60 5.71 -27.29 -60.68
CA TYR A 60 5.54 -27.44 -59.23
C TYR A 60 6.48 -26.56 -58.39
N ALA A 61 7.54 -25.99 -58.99
CA ALA A 61 8.45 -25.06 -58.31
C ALA A 61 8.00 -23.59 -58.38
N LEU A 62 6.84 -23.29 -59.00
CA LEU A 62 6.31 -21.93 -59.05
C LEU A 62 5.69 -21.57 -57.69
N HIS A 63 6.49 -20.97 -56.80
CA HIS A 63 6.05 -20.57 -55.47
C HIS A 63 5.13 -19.33 -55.57
N THR A 64 3.85 -19.57 -55.89
CA THR A 64 2.82 -18.54 -56.01
C THR A 64 2.41 -18.03 -54.63
N LEU A 65 3.25 -17.14 -54.07
CA LEU A 65 2.88 -16.35 -52.90
C LEU A 65 1.55 -15.63 -53.18
N PRO A 66 0.59 -15.65 -52.24
CA PRO A 66 -0.65 -14.88 -52.37
C PRO A 66 -0.35 -13.40 -52.63
N ALA A 67 -1.18 -12.72 -53.42
CA ALA A 67 -0.96 -11.33 -53.84
C ALA A 67 -1.01 -10.27 -52.71
N HIS A 68 -1.04 -10.71 -51.45
CA HIS A 68 -0.98 -9.88 -50.24
C HIS A 68 0.21 -10.23 -49.32
N ALA A 69 0.98 -11.29 -49.63
CA ALA A 69 2.19 -11.64 -48.89
C ALA A 69 3.29 -10.62 -49.23
N GLN A 70 3.60 -9.73 -48.28
CA GLN A 70 4.77 -8.85 -48.40
C GLN A 70 6.02 -9.73 -48.41
N PRO A 71 6.92 -9.62 -49.41
CA PRO A 71 8.18 -10.34 -49.38
C PRO A 71 9.07 -9.78 -48.25
N ASP A 72 9.74 -10.67 -47.51
CA ASP A 72 10.59 -10.27 -46.38
C ASP A 72 11.60 -9.19 -46.80
N PRO A 73 11.81 -8.15 -45.98
CA PRO A 73 12.63 -6.99 -46.36
C PRO A 73 14.07 -7.37 -46.74
N ILE A 74 14.59 -8.43 -46.12
CA ILE A 74 15.91 -9.02 -46.39
C ILE A 74 15.99 -9.55 -47.85
N GLU A 75 14.94 -10.21 -48.34
CA GLU A 75 14.91 -10.78 -49.69
C GLU A 75 14.74 -9.69 -50.75
N VAL A 76 13.95 -8.64 -50.43
CA VAL A 76 13.83 -7.43 -51.26
C VAL A 76 15.18 -6.72 -51.36
N GLN A 77 15.88 -6.53 -50.24
CA GLN A 77 17.20 -5.89 -50.19
C GLN A 77 18.23 -6.69 -51.00
N ARG A 78 18.28 -8.02 -50.84
CA ARG A 78 19.13 -8.92 -51.62
C ARG A 78 18.87 -8.81 -53.14
N GLN A 79 17.61 -8.72 -53.56
CA GLN A 79 17.26 -8.52 -54.97
C GLN A 79 17.68 -7.14 -55.49
N GLN A 80 17.58 -6.08 -54.68
CA GLN A 80 18.04 -4.74 -55.07
C GLN A 80 19.57 -4.67 -55.18
N GLU A 81 20.29 -5.29 -54.25
CA GLU A 81 21.75 -5.40 -54.29
C GLU A 81 22.22 -6.19 -55.52
N ALA A 82 21.61 -7.34 -55.80
CA ALA A 82 21.91 -8.14 -57.00
C ALA A 82 21.70 -7.35 -58.30
N LYS A 83 20.63 -6.53 -58.37
CA LYS A 83 20.37 -5.61 -59.49
C LYS A 83 21.43 -4.51 -59.58
N ARG A 84 21.82 -3.87 -58.47
CA ARG A 84 22.92 -2.89 -58.42
C ARG A 84 24.24 -3.50 -58.90
N ARG A 85 24.61 -4.68 -58.39
CA ARG A 85 25.84 -5.41 -58.76
C ARG A 85 25.86 -5.81 -60.25
N ALA A 86 24.72 -6.21 -60.81
CA ALA A 86 24.60 -6.51 -62.24
C ALA A 86 24.78 -5.25 -63.11
N VAL A 87 24.19 -4.11 -62.74
CA VAL A 87 24.36 -2.83 -63.45
C VAL A 87 25.81 -2.32 -63.34
N ALA A 88 26.43 -2.40 -62.17
CA ALA A 88 27.83 -2.06 -61.97
C ALA A 88 28.76 -2.93 -62.84
N ARG A 89 28.53 -4.25 -62.91
CA ARG A 89 29.29 -5.16 -63.77
C ARG A 89 29.10 -4.87 -65.27
N ARG A 90 27.95 -4.30 -65.68
CA ARG A 90 27.72 -3.84 -67.05
C ARG A 90 28.51 -2.57 -67.35
N LYS A 91 28.42 -1.54 -66.48
CA LYS A 91 29.22 -0.31 -66.60
C LYS A 91 30.73 -0.59 -66.64
N ALA A 92 31.23 -1.48 -65.78
CA ALA A 92 32.64 -1.88 -65.79
C ALA A 92 33.05 -2.56 -67.12
N ARG A 93 32.19 -3.38 -67.73
CA ARG A 93 32.43 -3.96 -69.06
C ARG A 93 32.35 -2.93 -70.20
N GLU A 94 31.53 -1.89 -70.04
CA GLU A 94 31.45 -0.76 -70.97
C GLU A 94 32.73 0.12 -70.87
N GLN A 95 33.29 0.29 -69.67
CA GLN A 95 34.53 1.05 -69.42
C GLN A 95 35.82 0.30 -69.81
N VAL A 96 35.88 -1.03 -69.63
CA VAL A 96 37.07 -1.85 -69.99
C VAL A 96 37.18 -2.08 -71.50
N ARG A 97 36.14 -1.78 -72.28
CA ARG A 97 36.26 -1.71 -73.75
C ARG A 97 36.95 -0.42 -74.15
N THR A 98 38.24 -0.52 -74.48
CA THR A 98 38.97 0.50 -75.26
C THR A 98 38.23 0.75 -76.57
N ARG A 99 37.46 1.84 -76.60
CA ARG A 99 36.57 2.17 -77.71
C ARG A 99 37.39 2.79 -78.85
N THR A 100 37.38 2.17 -80.02
CA THR A 100 37.90 2.77 -81.26
C THR A 100 37.27 4.16 -81.43
N PRO A 101 38.04 5.22 -81.69
CA PRO A 101 37.49 6.57 -81.81
C PRO A 101 36.41 6.63 -82.88
N GLU A 102 35.39 7.46 -82.65
CA GLU A 102 34.27 7.60 -83.58
C GLU A 102 34.77 8.12 -84.94
N PRO A 103 34.23 7.61 -86.08
CA PRO A 103 34.70 8.01 -87.40
C PRO A 103 34.55 9.52 -87.61
N VAL A 104 35.58 10.15 -88.19
CA VAL A 104 35.48 11.53 -88.70
C VAL A 104 34.35 11.60 -89.72
N HIS A 105 33.60 12.71 -89.71
CA HIS A 105 32.42 12.88 -90.57
C HIS A 105 32.73 12.51 -92.03
N ASP A 106 31.77 11.81 -92.64
CA ASP A 106 31.80 11.30 -94.01
C ASP A 106 32.93 10.29 -94.31
N ARG A 107 33.50 9.66 -93.28
CA ARG A 107 34.35 8.46 -93.37
C ARG A 107 33.76 7.30 -92.56
N ARG A 108 33.99 6.07 -93.03
CA ARG A 108 33.73 4.84 -92.26
C ARG A 108 35.08 4.27 -91.79
N ASN A 109 35.17 3.83 -90.53
CA ASN A 109 36.33 3.04 -90.09
C ASN A 109 36.28 1.67 -90.78
N VAL A 110 37.45 1.15 -91.17
CA VAL A 110 37.62 -0.16 -91.80
C VAL A 110 38.66 -0.93 -90.99
N ASP A 111 38.37 -2.19 -90.67
CA ASP A 111 39.31 -3.04 -89.95
C ASP A 111 40.46 -3.45 -90.89
N VAL A 112 41.68 -3.10 -90.50
CA VAL A 112 42.92 -3.46 -91.21
C VAL A 112 43.51 -4.70 -90.54
N GLN A 113 44.09 -5.62 -91.31
CA GLN A 113 44.82 -6.75 -90.76
C GLN A 113 46.08 -6.25 -90.02
N THR A 114 46.02 -6.19 -88.70
CA THR A 114 47.15 -5.89 -87.79
C THR A 114 47.76 -7.15 -87.19
N GLU A 115 47.51 -8.32 -87.79
CA GLU A 115 48.18 -9.58 -87.48
C GLU A 115 49.55 -9.66 -88.17
N LEU A 116 50.48 -10.41 -87.58
CA LEU A 116 51.88 -10.42 -88.02
C LEU A 116 52.04 -11.22 -89.33
N TYR A 117 52.00 -10.53 -90.45
CA TYR A 117 52.08 -11.10 -91.81
C TYR A 117 53.51 -11.53 -92.24
N LEU A 118 54.54 -11.24 -91.45
CA LEU A 118 55.93 -11.56 -91.81
C LEU A 118 56.30 -12.99 -91.42
N GLU A 119 56.57 -13.83 -92.43
CA GLU A 119 57.22 -15.13 -92.25
C GLU A 119 58.74 -14.94 -92.04
N GLU A 120 59.31 -15.62 -91.04
CA GLU A 120 60.76 -15.62 -90.83
C GLU A 120 61.44 -16.60 -91.81
N LEU A 121 62.17 -16.08 -92.80
CA LEU A 121 63.03 -16.91 -93.65
C LEU A 121 64.21 -17.43 -92.82
N SER A 122 64.17 -18.70 -92.45
CA SER A 122 65.18 -19.37 -91.62
C SER A 122 66.41 -19.89 -92.39
N ASP A 123 66.62 -19.41 -93.62
CA ASP A 123 67.64 -19.91 -94.53
C ASP A 123 68.92 -19.07 -94.47
N ARG A 124 70.09 -19.71 -94.37
CA ARG A 124 71.37 -19.01 -94.26
C ARG A 124 71.96 -18.75 -95.64
N ILE A 125 72.12 -17.47 -95.98
CA ILE A 125 72.90 -17.05 -97.14
C ILE A 125 74.37 -17.44 -96.91
N GLU A 126 74.99 -18.09 -97.89
CA GLU A 126 76.43 -18.40 -97.85
C GLU A 126 77.24 -17.14 -98.19
N GLU A 127 78.07 -16.71 -97.24
CA GLU A 127 79.02 -15.60 -97.43
C GLU A 127 80.28 -16.13 -98.13
N ALA A 128 80.72 -15.43 -99.18
CA ALA A 128 81.87 -15.81 -100.00
C ALA A 128 82.94 -14.72 -99.97
N ASP A 129 84.04 -14.98 -99.26
CA ASP A 129 85.18 -14.07 -99.17
C ASP A 129 85.90 -13.94 -100.53
N VAL A 130 86.22 -12.69 -100.91
CA VAL A 130 86.93 -12.35 -102.15
C VAL A 130 88.07 -11.39 -101.84
N ASP A 131 89.25 -11.95 -101.59
CA ASP A 131 90.47 -11.18 -101.37
C ASP A 131 90.95 -10.46 -102.64
N VAL A 132 91.27 -9.17 -102.51
CA VAL A 132 91.84 -8.35 -103.60
C VAL A 132 93.14 -7.72 -103.14
N GLN A 133 94.23 -8.01 -103.86
CA GLN A 133 95.55 -7.47 -103.56
C GLN A 133 95.66 -6.00 -104.01
N THR A 134 95.72 -5.07 -103.06
CA THR A 134 96.00 -3.65 -103.28
C THR A 134 97.32 -3.22 -102.63
N ASP A 135 97.99 -2.26 -103.27
CA ASP A 135 99.37 -1.84 -102.95
C ASP A 135 99.44 -0.95 -101.69
N ALA A 136 100.63 -0.85 -101.09
CA ALA A 136 100.90 -0.16 -99.83
C ALA A 136 100.84 1.37 -99.97
N PHE A 137 99.62 1.92 -99.96
CA PHE A 137 99.38 3.36 -99.94
C PHE A 137 99.97 4.01 -98.68
N LEU A 138 100.80 5.03 -98.87
CA LEU A 138 101.33 5.88 -97.80
C LEU A 138 100.20 6.71 -97.16
N ASP A 139 100.23 6.85 -95.83
CA ASP A 139 99.25 7.63 -95.08
C ASP A 139 99.18 9.08 -95.56
N ARG A 140 98.11 9.39 -96.30
CA ARG A 140 97.68 10.77 -96.54
C ARG A 140 97.16 11.31 -95.20
N PRO A 141 97.67 12.43 -94.67
CA PRO A 141 97.18 12.99 -93.42
C PRO A 141 95.67 13.25 -93.54
N PRO A 142 94.87 12.94 -92.49
CA PRO A 142 93.42 13.01 -92.57
C PRO A 142 92.98 14.41 -92.97
N SER A 143 92.19 14.50 -94.04
CA SER A 143 91.61 15.78 -94.48
C SER A 143 90.80 16.37 -93.33
N PRO A 144 91.02 17.64 -92.95
CA PRO A 144 90.40 18.22 -91.76
C PRO A 144 88.88 18.10 -91.84
N LEU A 145 88.28 17.63 -90.75
CA LEU A 145 86.83 17.47 -90.64
C LEU A 145 86.16 18.83 -90.87
N PHE A 146 85.38 18.93 -91.95
CA PHE A 146 84.54 20.08 -92.21
C PHE A 146 83.38 20.08 -91.20
N ILE A 147 83.59 20.74 -90.07
CA ILE A 147 82.52 21.12 -89.15
C ILE A 147 81.81 22.32 -89.78
N PRO A 148 80.54 22.21 -90.20
CA PRO A 148 79.81 23.36 -90.71
C PRO A 148 79.69 24.40 -89.60
N GLN A 149 80.05 25.65 -89.89
CA GLN A 149 79.73 26.74 -88.98
C GLN A 149 78.21 26.81 -88.82
N SER A 150 77.70 26.89 -87.59
CA SER A 150 76.26 26.80 -87.30
C SER A 150 75.51 28.05 -87.77
N THR A 151 75.18 28.10 -89.06
CA THR A 151 74.44 29.22 -89.68
C THR A 151 72.94 29.15 -89.40
N GLY A 152 72.59 29.14 -88.12
CA GLY A 152 71.26 29.43 -87.60
C GLY A 152 71.26 30.77 -86.86
N LYS A 153 70.09 31.36 -86.67
CA LYS A 153 69.89 32.35 -85.60
C LYS A 153 69.15 31.63 -84.48
N ASP A 154 69.82 31.42 -83.37
CA ASP A 154 69.19 30.85 -82.18
C ASP A 154 68.19 31.88 -81.63
N VAL A 155 66.93 31.46 -81.51
CA VAL A 155 65.84 32.29 -80.98
C VAL A 155 65.15 31.47 -79.89
N SER A 156 65.36 31.86 -78.64
CA SER A 156 64.54 31.40 -77.53
C SER A 156 63.24 32.18 -77.48
N THR A 157 62.12 31.48 -77.36
CA THR A 157 60.82 32.04 -76.99
C THR A 157 60.48 31.55 -75.59
N GLN A 158 60.42 32.48 -74.63
CA GLN A 158 60.01 32.21 -73.25
C GLN A 158 58.62 32.78 -73.03
N ILE A 159 57.80 32.07 -72.25
CA ILE A 159 56.54 32.57 -71.70
C ILE A 159 56.85 33.14 -70.32
N GLU A 160 56.48 34.40 -70.08
CA GLU A 160 56.66 35.06 -68.79
C GLU A 160 55.45 34.83 -67.88
N ASP A 161 55.65 34.97 -66.56
CA ASP A 161 54.59 34.75 -65.56
C ASP A 161 53.38 35.69 -65.79
N GLY A 162 52.24 35.10 -66.17
CA GLY A 162 50.98 35.78 -66.42
C GLY A 162 50.58 35.95 -67.89
N ASP A 163 51.47 35.69 -68.85
CA ASP A 163 51.21 35.90 -70.29
C ASP A 163 50.09 35.00 -70.87
N LEU A 164 49.81 33.86 -70.21
CA LEU A 164 48.74 32.91 -70.56
C LEU A 164 47.56 32.91 -69.57
N PHE A 165 47.44 33.90 -68.68
CA PHE A 165 46.41 33.93 -67.64
C PHE A 165 45.03 34.36 -68.18
N ASP A 166 44.08 33.42 -68.24
CA ASP A 166 42.66 33.71 -68.48
C ASP A 166 41.90 33.78 -67.14
N PHE A 167 41.53 35.00 -66.74
CA PHE A 167 40.75 35.26 -65.53
C PHE A 167 39.40 34.54 -65.54
N ASP A 168 38.71 34.54 -66.69
CA ASP A 168 37.38 33.93 -66.80
C ASP A 168 37.48 32.40 -66.71
N LEU A 169 38.61 31.79 -67.05
CA LEU A 169 38.86 30.36 -66.81
C LEU A 169 39.15 30.09 -65.32
N GLU A 170 40.13 30.79 -64.75
CA GLU A 170 40.69 30.47 -63.43
C GLU A 170 39.77 30.86 -62.27
N VAL A 171 38.91 31.89 -62.44
CA VAL A 171 37.98 32.33 -61.40
C VAL A 171 36.80 31.36 -61.20
N LYS A 172 36.48 30.52 -62.21
CA LYS A 172 35.35 29.58 -62.17
C LYS A 172 35.38 28.62 -60.96
N PRO A 173 36.44 27.83 -60.72
CA PRO A 173 36.48 26.93 -59.55
C PRO A 173 36.43 27.69 -58.21
N ILE A 174 36.95 28.93 -58.15
CA ILE A 174 36.89 29.76 -56.93
C ILE A 174 35.44 30.20 -56.65
N VAL A 175 34.72 30.66 -57.68
CA VAL A 175 33.30 31.06 -57.56
C VAL A 175 32.41 29.86 -57.32
N GLU A 176 32.62 28.74 -58.01
CA GLU A 176 31.85 27.51 -57.84
C GLU A 176 31.98 26.94 -56.41
N THR A 177 33.20 26.93 -55.86
CA THR A 177 33.42 26.46 -54.48
C THR A 177 32.93 27.45 -53.42
N LEU A 178 32.96 28.76 -53.68
CA LEU A 178 32.33 29.77 -52.81
C LEU A 178 30.80 29.62 -52.79
N VAL A 179 30.17 29.67 -53.97
CA VAL A 179 28.71 29.56 -54.10
C VAL A 179 28.23 28.23 -53.53
N GLY A 180 28.88 27.12 -53.90
CA GLY A 180 28.58 25.78 -53.38
C GLY A 180 28.58 25.75 -51.85
N LYS A 181 29.64 26.23 -51.19
CA LYS A 181 29.73 26.30 -49.73
C LYS A 181 28.69 27.21 -49.10
N THR A 182 28.42 28.39 -49.67
CA THR A 182 27.41 29.29 -49.11
C THR A 182 25.99 28.72 -49.20
N VAL A 183 25.68 27.97 -50.26
CA VAL A 183 24.37 27.29 -50.42
C VAL A 183 24.28 26.05 -49.53
N GLU A 184 25.36 25.27 -49.41
CA GLU A 184 25.44 24.09 -48.53
C GLU A 184 25.30 24.50 -47.06
N GLN A 185 26.02 25.53 -46.62
CA GLN A 185 25.94 26.07 -45.26
C GLN A 185 24.53 26.63 -44.97
N ALA A 186 23.98 27.48 -45.84
CA ALA A 186 22.64 28.05 -45.62
C ALA A 186 21.53 26.98 -45.62
N LEU A 187 21.69 25.87 -46.37
CA LEU A 187 20.75 24.75 -46.34
C LEU A 187 20.82 23.97 -45.02
N ILE A 188 22.01 23.83 -44.45
CA ILE A 188 22.20 23.20 -43.13
C ILE A 188 21.62 24.11 -42.02
N GLU A 189 21.95 25.40 -42.03
CA GLU A 189 21.47 26.38 -41.04
C GLU A 189 19.93 26.45 -41.02
N VAL A 190 19.27 26.49 -42.19
CA VAL A 190 17.79 26.48 -42.25
C VAL A 190 17.20 25.16 -41.77
N ALA A 191 17.82 24.01 -42.07
CA ALA A 191 17.34 22.72 -41.59
C ALA A 191 17.48 22.57 -40.06
N GLU A 192 18.58 23.08 -39.49
CA GLU A 192 18.78 23.15 -38.03
C GLU A 192 17.79 24.12 -37.37
N GLU A 193 17.47 25.25 -38.00
CA GLU A 193 16.43 26.18 -37.50
C GLU A 193 15.03 25.56 -37.51
N GLU A 194 14.65 24.81 -38.56
CA GLU A 194 13.37 24.09 -38.63
C GLU A 194 13.29 22.96 -37.59
N GLU A 195 14.33 22.14 -37.43
CA GLU A 195 14.38 21.08 -36.40
C GLU A 195 14.28 21.67 -34.98
N LEU A 196 15.03 22.75 -34.70
CA LEU A 196 14.97 23.45 -33.42
C LEU A 196 13.65 24.20 -33.20
N ALA A 197 12.89 24.53 -34.24
CA ALA A 197 11.55 25.09 -34.10
C ALA A 197 10.54 24.00 -33.68
N GLU A 198 10.56 22.84 -34.35
CA GLU A 198 9.63 21.75 -34.07
C GLU A 198 9.91 21.06 -32.72
N ILE A 199 11.18 20.87 -32.34
CA ILE A 199 11.53 20.37 -30.99
C ILE A 199 10.99 21.30 -29.90
N ARG A 200 11.11 22.63 -30.07
CA ARG A 200 10.57 23.60 -29.12
C ARG A 200 9.04 23.60 -29.10
N GLU A 201 8.38 23.24 -30.19
CA GLU A 201 6.92 23.10 -30.25
C GLU A 201 6.45 21.87 -29.47
N GLN A 202 7.05 20.71 -29.74
CA GLN A 202 6.79 19.47 -29.02
C GLN A 202 7.08 19.60 -27.51
N GLN A 203 8.11 20.36 -27.12
CA GLN A 203 8.37 20.70 -25.72
C GLN A 203 7.25 21.53 -25.09
N ARG A 204 6.76 22.59 -25.77
CA ARG A 204 5.62 23.40 -25.26
C ARG A 204 4.36 22.56 -25.10
N GLU A 205 4.00 21.75 -26.10
CA GLU A 205 2.82 20.88 -26.03
C GLU A 205 2.93 19.88 -24.85
N TYR A 206 4.11 19.30 -24.63
CA TYR A 206 4.36 18.39 -23.52
C TYR A 206 4.30 19.10 -22.15
N GLU A 207 4.85 20.31 -22.03
CA GLU A 207 4.78 21.11 -20.81
C GLU A 207 3.33 21.54 -20.50
N GLU A 208 2.56 21.99 -21.50
CA GLU A 208 1.14 22.33 -21.34
C GLU A 208 0.32 21.12 -20.88
N LEU A 209 0.52 19.95 -21.50
CA LEU A 209 -0.12 18.70 -21.10
C LEU A 209 0.26 18.30 -19.67
N ARG A 210 1.55 18.25 -19.34
CA ARG A 210 2.07 17.89 -18.01
C ARG A 210 1.55 18.83 -16.91
N ASN A 211 1.45 20.12 -17.20
CA ASN A 211 0.90 21.11 -16.27
C ASN A 211 -0.61 20.93 -16.07
N ALA A 212 -1.37 20.58 -17.12
CA ALA A 212 -2.78 20.26 -17.02
C ALA A 212 -3.02 18.96 -16.21
N GLU A 213 -2.25 17.91 -16.45
CA GLU A 213 -2.28 16.64 -15.70
C GLU A 213 -1.96 16.87 -14.21
N LEU A 214 -0.94 17.66 -13.90
CA LEU A 214 -0.56 18.00 -12.52
C LEU A 214 -1.69 18.72 -11.77
N ILE A 215 -2.38 19.66 -12.42
CA ILE A 215 -3.53 20.37 -11.84
C ILE A 215 -4.74 19.43 -11.63
N GLU A 216 -4.97 18.47 -12.54
CA GLU A 216 -6.01 17.45 -12.34
C GLU A 216 -5.66 16.49 -11.19
N LEU A 217 -4.41 16.05 -11.08
CA LEU A 217 -3.94 15.21 -9.98
C LEU A 217 -4.09 15.90 -8.62
N GLN A 218 -3.64 17.15 -8.47
CA GLN A 218 -3.81 17.92 -7.23
C GLN A 218 -5.29 18.08 -6.85
N ARG A 219 -6.17 18.29 -7.84
CA ARG A 219 -7.62 18.37 -7.63
C ARG A 219 -8.21 17.03 -7.16
N LEU A 220 -7.75 15.90 -7.71
CA LEU A 220 -8.21 14.57 -7.33
C LEU A 220 -7.71 14.17 -5.94
N GLU A 221 -6.44 14.44 -5.63
CA GLU A 221 -5.85 14.24 -4.30
C GLU A 221 -6.59 15.05 -3.24
N GLU A 222 -6.89 16.33 -3.50
CA GLU A 222 -7.66 17.17 -2.57
C GLU A 222 -9.10 16.65 -2.35
N GLN A 223 -9.69 15.99 -3.36
CA GLN A 223 -10.99 15.33 -3.22
C GLN A 223 -10.89 14.02 -2.41
N GLU A 224 -9.86 13.19 -2.65
CA GLU A 224 -9.63 11.98 -1.86
C GLU A 224 -9.33 12.33 -0.40
N ARG A 225 -8.47 13.32 -0.13
CA ARG A 225 -8.13 13.81 1.22
C ARG A 225 -9.39 14.17 2.01
N ARG A 226 -10.33 14.88 1.40
CA ARG A 226 -11.63 15.25 2.01
C ARG A 226 -12.52 14.03 2.26
N LEU A 227 -12.63 13.11 1.29
CA LEU A 227 -13.45 11.90 1.43
C LEU A 227 -12.89 10.96 2.50
N ARG A 228 -11.56 10.81 2.57
CA ARG A 228 -10.83 10.03 3.58
C ARG A 228 -11.02 10.64 4.97
N ALA A 229 -10.86 11.95 5.12
CA ALA A 229 -11.11 12.65 6.37
C ALA A 229 -12.58 12.51 6.84
N GLU A 230 -13.57 12.55 5.95
CA GLU A 230 -14.96 12.26 6.36
C GLU A 230 -15.12 10.79 6.76
N LYS A 231 -14.62 9.84 5.96
CA LYS A 231 -14.69 8.41 6.25
C LYS A 231 -14.07 8.08 7.61
N ASP A 232 -12.89 8.59 7.91
CA ASP A 232 -12.18 8.33 9.16
C ASP A 232 -12.92 8.96 10.35
N ARG A 233 -13.51 10.15 10.17
CA ARG A 233 -14.44 10.76 11.15
C ARG A 233 -15.68 9.89 11.39
N ARG A 234 -16.29 9.30 10.34
CA ARG A 234 -17.44 8.39 10.46
C ARG A 234 -17.06 7.09 11.17
N MET A 235 -15.88 6.53 10.88
CA MET A 235 -15.40 5.32 11.55
C MET A 235 -15.16 5.55 13.04
N ARG A 236 -14.54 6.68 13.43
CA ARG A 236 -14.41 7.08 14.84
C ARG A 236 -15.79 7.19 15.52
N GLN A 237 -16.70 7.99 14.96
CA GLN A 237 -18.07 8.13 15.49
C GLN A 237 -18.82 6.80 15.65
N ALA A 238 -18.65 5.86 14.70
CA ALA A 238 -19.25 4.53 14.79
C ALA A 238 -18.58 3.66 15.88
N GLN A 239 -17.26 3.73 16.02
CA GLN A 239 -16.50 3.05 17.08
C GLN A 239 -16.87 3.57 18.47
N ASP A 240 -16.93 4.90 18.65
CA ASP A 240 -17.33 5.56 19.91
C ASP A 240 -18.76 5.14 20.30
N SER A 241 -19.67 5.13 19.32
CA SER A 241 -21.07 4.69 19.52
C SER A 241 -21.16 3.22 19.91
N LEU A 242 -20.36 2.34 19.27
CA LEU A 242 -20.33 0.92 19.56
C LEU A 242 -19.72 0.61 20.94
N GLN A 243 -18.69 1.36 21.36
CA GLN A 243 -18.15 1.26 22.71
C GLN A 243 -19.19 1.69 23.75
N ALA A 244 -19.86 2.83 23.54
CA ALA A 244 -20.94 3.29 24.41
C ALA A 244 -22.12 2.30 24.48
N GLU A 245 -22.48 1.66 23.37
CA GLU A 245 -23.50 0.60 23.33
C GLU A 245 -23.08 -0.63 24.15
N GLN A 246 -21.84 -1.09 24.00
CA GLN A 246 -21.31 -2.21 24.80
C GLN A 246 -21.28 -1.88 26.30
N ASP A 247 -20.86 -0.66 26.66
CA ASP A 247 -20.85 -0.16 28.03
C ASP A 247 -22.26 -0.16 28.65
N VAL A 248 -23.26 0.35 27.90
CA VAL A 248 -24.66 0.37 28.32
C VAL A 248 -25.22 -1.05 28.42
N ALA A 249 -24.93 -1.92 27.46
CA ALA A 249 -25.35 -3.32 27.47
C ALA A 249 -24.78 -4.07 28.69
N GLN A 250 -23.51 -3.87 29.02
CA GLN A 250 -22.88 -4.43 30.23
C GLN A 250 -23.53 -3.89 31.51
N LYS A 251 -23.77 -2.58 31.62
CA LYS A 251 -24.42 -1.95 32.78
C LYS A 251 -25.86 -2.45 32.96
N VAL A 252 -26.61 -2.64 31.87
CA VAL A 252 -27.96 -3.23 31.89
C VAL A 252 -27.93 -4.70 32.26
N ALA A 253 -27.01 -5.49 31.71
CA ALA A 253 -26.85 -6.91 32.03
C ALA A 253 -26.45 -7.13 33.50
N ALA A 254 -25.50 -6.37 34.02
CA ALA A 254 -25.09 -6.40 35.42
C ALA A 254 -26.25 -6.03 36.36
N ARG A 255 -27.04 -5.00 36.02
CA ARG A 255 -28.25 -4.62 36.77
C ARG A 255 -29.32 -5.72 36.75
N ALA A 256 -29.53 -6.37 35.60
CA ALA A 256 -30.49 -7.46 35.46
C ALA A 256 -30.05 -8.70 36.27
N PHE A 257 -28.78 -9.08 36.17
CA PHE A 257 -28.17 -10.16 36.95
C PHE A 257 -28.26 -9.89 38.45
N ALA A 258 -27.86 -8.71 38.91
CA ALA A 258 -27.97 -8.31 40.32
C ALA A 258 -29.42 -8.36 40.81
N LYS A 259 -30.39 -7.87 40.02
CA LYS A 259 -31.81 -7.96 40.39
C LYS A 259 -32.28 -9.41 40.53
N ALA A 260 -31.94 -10.28 39.58
CA ALA A 260 -32.31 -11.70 39.64
C ALA A 260 -31.65 -12.40 40.85
N TYR A 261 -30.37 -12.15 41.10
CA TYR A 261 -29.64 -12.73 42.22
C TYR A 261 -30.18 -12.27 43.58
N LEU A 262 -30.46 -10.97 43.75
CA LEU A 262 -31.06 -10.46 44.99
C LEU A 262 -32.51 -10.95 45.19
N GLN A 263 -33.27 -11.18 44.12
CA GLN A 263 -34.65 -11.67 44.20
C GLN A 263 -34.73 -13.04 44.89
N ASP A 264 -33.76 -13.92 44.66
CA ASP A 264 -33.73 -15.26 45.26
C ASP A 264 -32.90 -15.29 46.55
N LEU A 265 -31.82 -14.50 46.64
CA LEU A 265 -30.97 -14.41 47.83
C LEU A 265 -31.72 -13.82 49.03
N VAL A 266 -32.52 -12.76 48.85
CA VAL A 266 -33.20 -12.08 49.96
C VAL A 266 -34.17 -13.04 50.69
N PRO A 267 -35.13 -13.72 50.03
CA PRO A 267 -35.97 -14.72 50.68
C PRO A 267 -35.17 -15.87 51.31
N SER A 268 -34.10 -16.34 50.65
CA SER A 268 -33.25 -17.40 51.18
C SER A 268 -32.57 -17.01 52.51
N VAL A 269 -31.96 -15.82 52.57
CA VAL A 269 -31.32 -15.30 53.79
C VAL A 269 -32.35 -15.00 54.89
N PHE A 270 -33.49 -14.39 54.55
CA PHE A 270 -34.55 -14.13 55.54
C PHE A 270 -35.14 -15.42 56.12
N ASN A 271 -35.36 -16.45 55.29
CA ASN A 271 -35.80 -17.77 55.77
C ASN A 271 -34.73 -18.41 56.64
N ASN A 272 -33.45 -18.39 56.24
CA ASN A 272 -32.37 -19.00 57.03
C ASN A 272 -32.16 -18.30 58.38
N LEU A 273 -32.24 -16.96 58.46
CA LEU A 273 -32.19 -16.24 59.73
C LEU A 273 -33.41 -16.56 60.61
N ARG A 274 -34.59 -16.78 60.02
CA ARG A 274 -35.81 -17.18 60.73
C ARG A 274 -35.74 -18.62 61.25
N GLU A 275 -35.23 -19.55 60.45
CA GLU A 275 -35.00 -20.96 60.83
C GLU A 275 -33.95 -21.09 61.94
N ASN A 276 -32.90 -20.26 61.89
CA ASN A 276 -31.90 -20.15 62.96
C ASN A 276 -32.39 -19.32 64.17
N GLY A 277 -33.64 -18.84 64.18
CA GLY A 277 -34.26 -18.16 65.32
C GLY A 277 -33.83 -16.70 65.56
N TYR A 278 -33.09 -16.05 64.67
CA TYR A 278 -32.67 -14.65 64.84
C TYR A 278 -33.81 -13.63 64.74
N PHE A 279 -34.95 -14.02 64.15
CA PHE A 279 -36.18 -13.23 64.11
C PHE A 279 -37.17 -13.73 65.16
N TYR A 280 -37.09 -13.19 66.37
CA TYR A 280 -38.05 -13.41 67.45
C TYR A 280 -39.31 -12.55 67.25
N ASP A 281 -40.46 -13.03 67.72
CA ASP A 281 -41.60 -12.14 67.98
C ASP A 281 -41.31 -11.34 69.27
N PRO A 282 -41.33 -9.99 69.26
CA PRO A 282 -41.04 -9.20 70.45
C PRO A 282 -42.02 -9.47 71.60
N VAL A 283 -43.27 -9.85 71.31
CA VAL A 283 -44.28 -10.17 72.34
C VAL A 283 -43.98 -11.52 72.98
N GLU A 284 -43.58 -12.52 72.19
CA GLU A 284 -43.16 -13.83 72.71
C GLU A 284 -41.91 -13.68 73.60
N HIS A 285 -40.92 -12.90 73.15
CA HIS A 285 -39.71 -12.65 73.90
C HIS A 285 -39.95 -11.83 75.20
N GLU A 286 -40.84 -10.84 75.19
CA GLU A 286 -41.24 -10.10 76.39
C GLU A 286 -41.98 -11.02 77.39
N ILE A 287 -42.82 -11.93 76.91
CA ILE A 287 -43.48 -12.94 77.74
C ILE A 287 -42.45 -13.89 78.37
N GLU A 288 -41.51 -14.43 77.60
CA GLU A 288 -40.48 -15.34 78.13
C GLU A 288 -39.51 -14.67 79.11
N THR A 289 -39.07 -13.44 78.83
CA THR A 289 -38.04 -12.75 79.62
C THR A 289 -38.57 -11.98 80.82
N SER A 290 -39.80 -11.45 80.74
CA SER A 290 -40.35 -10.55 81.76
C SER A 290 -41.57 -11.13 82.46
N PHE A 291 -42.57 -11.63 81.72
CA PHE A 291 -43.80 -12.15 82.33
C PHE A 291 -43.58 -13.49 83.03
N MET A 292 -42.87 -14.44 82.40
CA MET A 292 -42.67 -15.78 82.94
C MET A 292 -41.86 -15.78 84.26
N PRO A 293 -40.73 -15.04 84.41
CA PRO A 293 -40.04 -14.92 85.68
C PRO A 293 -40.89 -14.23 86.76
N TRP A 294 -41.67 -13.21 86.39
CA TRP A 294 -42.60 -12.54 87.31
C TRP A 294 -43.71 -13.50 87.80
N LEU A 295 -44.27 -14.31 86.91
CA LEU A 295 -45.29 -15.29 87.26
C LEU A 295 -44.72 -16.42 88.15
N VAL A 296 -43.49 -16.85 87.89
CA VAL A 296 -42.76 -17.80 88.74
C VAL A 296 -42.47 -17.20 90.13
N ASP A 297 -42.04 -15.94 90.23
CA ASP A 297 -41.90 -15.25 91.53
C ASP A 297 -43.23 -15.14 92.29
N LYS A 298 -44.32 -14.75 91.62
CA LYS A 298 -45.64 -14.61 92.28
C LYS A 298 -46.25 -15.94 92.70
N THR A 299 -46.04 -17.01 91.94
CA THR A 299 -46.46 -18.35 92.36
C THR A 299 -45.56 -18.90 93.48
N LEU A 300 -44.24 -18.71 93.41
CA LEU A 300 -43.29 -19.11 94.45
C LEU A 300 -43.54 -18.38 95.77
N THR A 301 -43.74 -17.05 95.75
CA THR A 301 -44.04 -16.27 96.95
C THR A 301 -45.38 -16.65 97.58
N HIS A 302 -46.41 -16.96 96.78
CA HIS A 302 -47.68 -17.47 97.32
C HIS A 302 -47.55 -18.89 97.89
N VAL A 303 -46.80 -19.79 97.24
CA VAL A 303 -46.49 -21.13 97.79
C VAL A 303 -45.71 -21.00 99.10
N ASN A 304 -44.72 -20.10 99.18
CA ASN A 304 -43.97 -19.83 100.41
C ASN A 304 -44.86 -19.28 101.53
N GLN A 305 -45.84 -18.42 101.22
CA GLN A 305 -46.86 -17.99 102.20
C GLN A 305 -47.72 -19.14 102.70
N LEU A 306 -48.13 -20.07 101.83
CA LEU A 306 -48.90 -21.26 102.23
C LEU A 306 -48.06 -22.24 103.06
N VAL A 307 -46.78 -22.43 102.73
CA VAL A 307 -45.84 -23.24 103.52
C VAL A 307 -45.59 -22.61 104.88
N LEU A 308 -45.38 -21.29 104.95
CA LEU A 308 -45.19 -20.54 106.21
C LEU A 308 -46.46 -20.54 107.07
N GLY A 309 -47.63 -20.37 106.46
CA GLY A 309 -48.92 -20.50 107.16
C GLY A 309 -49.11 -21.91 107.72
N ARG A 310 -48.68 -22.94 107.00
CA ARG A 310 -48.70 -24.32 107.46
C ARG A 310 -47.69 -24.60 108.58
N THR A 311 -46.45 -24.10 108.52
CA THR A 311 -45.48 -24.31 109.61
C THR A 311 -45.87 -23.57 110.88
N ILE A 312 -46.50 -22.39 110.78
CA ILE A 312 -47.11 -21.69 111.92
C ILE A 312 -48.32 -22.47 112.47
N LEU A 313 -49.16 -23.05 111.61
CA LEU A 313 -50.25 -23.92 112.07
C LEU A 313 -49.71 -25.16 112.81
N ASP A 314 -48.70 -25.82 112.24
CA ASP A 314 -48.05 -26.99 112.83
C ASP A 314 -47.31 -26.66 114.14
N SER A 315 -46.80 -25.42 114.32
CA SER A 315 -46.23 -24.96 115.59
C SER A 315 -47.31 -24.64 116.62
N ILE A 316 -48.41 -23.96 116.25
CA ILE A 316 -49.54 -23.70 117.15
C ILE A 316 -50.18 -25.03 117.61
N ILE A 317 -50.32 -26.00 116.72
CA ILE A 317 -50.80 -27.36 117.08
C ILE A 317 -49.84 -28.00 118.08
N ARG A 318 -48.52 -27.89 117.88
CA ARG A 318 -47.51 -28.40 118.81
C ARG A 318 -47.58 -27.72 120.18
N ASP A 319 -47.72 -26.40 120.22
CA ASP A 319 -47.78 -25.65 121.47
C ASP A 319 -49.07 -25.95 122.26
N VAL A 320 -50.21 -26.11 121.58
CA VAL A 320 -51.48 -26.54 122.21
C VAL A 320 -51.42 -28.00 122.69
N VAL A 321 -50.71 -28.88 121.99
CA VAL A 321 -50.45 -30.25 122.45
C VAL A 321 -49.53 -30.25 123.67
N ASN A 322 -48.46 -29.48 123.67
CA ASN A 322 -47.54 -29.33 124.80
C ASN A 322 -48.27 -28.76 126.03
N GLN A 323 -49.02 -27.66 125.89
CA GLN A 323 -49.82 -27.08 126.97
C GLN A 323 -50.81 -28.10 127.56
N ARG A 324 -51.43 -28.95 126.74
CA ARG A 324 -52.29 -30.04 127.23
C ARG A 324 -51.51 -31.14 127.93
N ILE A 325 -50.29 -31.48 127.50
CA ILE A 325 -49.42 -32.40 128.21
C ILE A 325 -49.05 -31.82 129.58
N ASP A 326 -48.59 -30.57 129.65
CA ASP A 326 -48.30 -29.87 130.90
C ASP A 326 -49.53 -29.84 131.83
N ASP A 327 -50.72 -29.59 131.30
CA ASP A 327 -51.97 -29.58 132.07
C ASP A 327 -52.42 -30.98 132.50
N TYR A 328 -52.14 -32.03 131.72
CA TYR A 328 -52.33 -33.41 132.16
C TYR A 328 -51.29 -33.85 133.19
N GLU A 329 -50.06 -33.34 133.17
CA GLU A 329 -49.06 -33.58 134.21
C GLU A 329 -49.45 -32.85 135.50
N LYS A 330 -49.87 -31.58 135.44
CA LYS A 330 -50.47 -30.85 136.58
C LYS A 330 -51.71 -31.57 137.12
N LEU A 331 -52.55 -32.14 136.24
CA LEU A 331 -53.71 -32.93 136.65
C LEU A 331 -53.29 -34.25 137.31
N ALA A 332 -52.23 -34.91 136.83
CA ALA A 332 -51.70 -36.13 137.42
C ALA A 332 -51.06 -35.88 138.79
N ASP A 333 -50.32 -34.78 138.97
CA ASP A 333 -49.71 -34.41 140.26
C ASP A 333 -50.75 -33.88 141.25
N THR A 334 -51.77 -33.15 140.81
CA THR A 334 -52.91 -32.81 141.69
C THR A 334 -53.75 -34.05 142.05
N LEU A 335 -53.94 -35.01 141.13
CA LEU A 335 -54.55 -36.30 141.46
C LEU A 335 -53.70 -37.13 142.44
N ARG A 336 -52.37 -37.11 142.34
CA ARG A 336 -51.47 -37.70 143.34
C ARG A 336 -51.67 -37.06 144.72
N GLN A 337 -51.66 -35.73 144.80
CA GLN A 337 -51.89 -34.99 146.04
C GLN A 337 -53.28 -35.28 146.65
N VAL A 338 -54.31 -35.41 145.82
CA VAL A 338 -55.69 -35.76 146.25
C VAL A 338 -55.81 -37.22 146.71
N ILE A 339 -54.96 -38.13 146.24
CA ILE A 339 -54.91 -39.53 146.69
C ILE A 339 -54.21 -39.69 148.06
N GLU A 340 -53.25 -38.82 148.40
CA GLU A 340 -52.44 -38.95 149.61
C GLU A 340 -52.84 -38.04 150.79
N GLY A 341 -53.66 -37.01 150.59
CA GLY A 341 -54.00 -36.08 151.68
C GLY A 341 -55.34 -35.34 151.54
N GLY A 342 -56.39 -35.86 152.19
CA GLY A 342 -57.64 -35.12 152.41
C GLY A 342 -57.92 -34.91 153.90
N VAL A 343 -58.14 -33.66 154.32
CA VAL A 343 -59.14 -33.20 155.32
C VAL A 343 -58.90 -31.73 155.77
N ASP A 344 -60.02 -31.01 155.88
CA ASP A 344 -60.32 -29.75 156.58
C ASP A 344 -59.92 -28.37 156.03
N MET A 345 -60.64 -27.36 156.53
CA MET A 345 -60.62 -25.94 156.15
C MET A 345 -59.75 -25.08 157.06
N GLY A 346 -59.29 -23.94 156.54
CA GLY A 346 -58.70 -22.84 157.31
C GLY A 346 -58.98 -21.49 156.66
N THR A 347 -59.31 -20.48 157.48
CA THR A 347 -59.65 -19.12 157.04
C THR A 347 -58.74 -18.10 157.70
N SER A 348 -58.62 -16.89 157.11
CA SER A 348 -57.97 -15.67 157.67
C SER A 348 -56.41 -15.68 157.68
N THR A 349 -55.66 -14.56 157.65
CA THR A 349 -55.91 -13.14 157.25
C THR A 349 -54.55 -12.40 157.14
N GLY A 350 -54.47 -11.32 156.34
CA GLY A 350 -53.36 -10.34 156.35
C GLY A 350 -52.14 -10.69 155.46
N ASP A 351 -51.25 -9.75 155.11
CA ASP A 351 -51.27 -8.29 155.33
C ASP A 351 -50.37 -7.53 154.29
N VAL A 352 -50.25 -6.20 154.41
CA VAL A 352 -49.67 -5.23 153.44
C VAL A 352 -48.12 -5.17 153.38
N ALA A 353 -47.54 -4.96 152.19
CA ALA A 353 -46.19 -4.34 151.99
C ALA A 353 -45.99 -3.76 150.55
N GLN A 354 -44.87 -3.06 150.29
CA GLN A 354 -44.61 -2.21 149.09
C GLN A 354 -43.24 -2.45 148.41
N GLY A 355 -43.09 -2.00 147.15
CA GLY A 355 -41.81 -1.69 146.47
C GLY A 355 -41.29 -2.72 145.44
N SER A 356 -40.31 -2.43 144.56
CA SER A 356 -39.74 -1.15 144.05
C SER A 356 -38.60 -1.40 143.03
N GLY A 357 -38.43 -0.55 142.00
CA GLY A 357 -37.32 -0.59 141.01
C GLY A 357 -37.75 -1.10 139.61
N GLN A 358 -37.36 -0.55 138.44
CA GLN A 358 -36.05 -0.07 137.91
C GLN A 358 -35.11 -1.23 137.49
N ASN A 359 -34.36 -1.20 136.37
CA ASN A 359 -34.08 -0.12 135.39
C ASN A 359 -33.45 -0.70 134.07
N THR A 360 -33.41 0.11 132.98
CA THR A 360 -32.35 0.12 131.90
C THR A 360 -32.12 -1.16 131.02
N ASP A 361 -31.58 -1.15 129.78
CA ASP A 361 -31.21 -0.05 128.85
C ASP A 361 -31.23 -0.44 127.34
N ARG A 362 -30.80 0.52 126.50
CA ARG A 362 -30.64 0.61 125.02
C ARG A 362 -29.23 0.04 124.57
N PRO A 363 -28.59 0.31 123.38
CA PRO A 363 -29.02 0.97 122.11
C PRO A 363 -28.44 0.41 120.74
N GLU A 364 -28.85 1.04 119.61
CA GLU A 364 -28.05 1.47 118.40
C GLU A 364 -27.29 0.47 117.48
N SER A 365 -26.94 0.77 116.20
CA SER A 365 -27.14 1.94 115.30
C SER A 365 -26.96 1.64 113.77
N ALA A 366 -27.66 2.42 112.91
CA ALA A 366 -27.37 2.95 111.54
C ALA A 366 -26.67 2.10 110.42
N HIS A 367 -26.77 2.34 109.10
CA HIS A 367 -27.43 3.31 108.17
C HIS A 367 -28.33 2.50 107.16
N GLY A 368 -28.98 2.99 106.07
CA GLY A 368 -29.07 4.28 105.35
C GLY A 368 -28.49 4.21 103.90
N GLU A 369 -28.80 5.07 102.91
CA GLU A 369 -29.71 6.25 102.77
C GLU A 369 -30.08 6.53 101.27
N HIS A 370 -31.25 7.14 100.98
CA HIS A 370 -31.65 7.84 99.72
C HIS A 370 -31.78 7.05 98.37
N HIS A 371 -32.42 7.53 97.27
CA HIS A 371 -33.15 8.78 96.89
C HIS A 371 -34.27 8.45 95.86
N GLY A 372 -35.05 9.43 95.33
CA GLY A 372 -35.97 9.22 94.19
C GLY A 372 -36.49 10.52 93.54
N HIS A 373 -37.02 10.46 92.30
CA HIS A 373 -37.76 11.55 91.60
C HIS A 373 -38.47 11.05 90.31
N SER A 374 -39.11 11.93 89.52
CA SER A 374 -40.10 11.60 88.47
C SER A 374 -40.10 12.51 87.22
N GLU A 375 -40.56 11.94 86.09
CA GLU A 375 -41.21 12.58 84.91
C GLU A 375 -40.45 13.49 83.89
N HIS A 376 -41.07 13.58 82.70
CA HIS A 376 -40.97 14.57 81.60
C HIS A 376 -39.84 14.56 80.51
N HIS A 377 -40.23 14.04 79.32
CA HIS A 377 -40.36 14.71 78.00
C HIS A 377 -39.19 15.33 77.16
N THR A 378 -39.40 15.23 75.83
CA THR A 378 -39.07 16.13 74.69
C THR A 378 -37.62 16.35 74.16
N ASN A 379 -37.41 15.87 72.92
CA ASN A 379 -36.98 16.57 71.68
C ASN A 379 -35.66 17.38 71.56
N GLU A 380 -35.33 17.67 70.28
CA GLU A 380 -34.31 18.60 69.73
C GLU A 380 -32.82 18.19 69.90
N GLU A 381 -31.88 18.61 69.05
CA GLU A 381 -31.84 18.79 67.57
C GLU A 381 -30.36 18.99 67.14
N GLY A 382 -30.02 18.83 65.85
CA GLY A 382 -28.64 19.03 65.33
C GLY A 382 -27.70 17.82 65.48
N GLU A 383 -26.55 17.76 64.78
CA GLU A 383 -25.91 18.77 63.93
C GLU A 383 -25.81 18.36 62.44
N ASN A 384 -25.66 19.35 61.55
CA ASN A 384 -25.42 19.13 60.13
C ASN A 384 -23.93 19.01 59.81
N HIS A 385 -23.53 18.03 58.99
CA HIS A 385 -22.23 18.07 58.30
C HIS A 385 -22.41 18.09 56.77
N THR A 386 -22.56 19.29 56.23
CA THR A 386 -22.59 19.54 54.77
C THR A 386 -21.18 19.48 54.19
N GLY A 387 -20.75 18.31 53.72
CA GLY A 387 -19.57 18.17 52.87
C GLY A 387 -19.90 18.47 51.41
N ALA A 388 -19.49 19.63 50.91
CA ALA A 388 -19.74 20.06 49.53
C ALA A 388 -18.42 20.40 48.81
N LEU A 389 -18.46 20.32 47.48
CA LEU A 389 -17.41 20.74 46.53
C LEU A 389 -16.08 19.95 46.58
N LEU A 390 -15.85 19.14 45.55
CA LEU A 390 -14.70 19.31 44.66
C LEU A 390 -15.13 18.98 43.23
N ASN A 391 -15.08 19.98 42.36
CA ASN A 391 -14.94 19.86 40.91
C ASN A 391 -13.51 20.30 40.57
N ASP A 392 -13.17 20.33 39.28
CA ASP A 392 -11.83 20.54 38.71
C ASP A 392 -10.96 19.27 38.87
N GLU A 393 -10.05 18.94 37.95
CA GLU A 393 -9.49 19.72 36.82
C GLU A 393 -9.69 19.02 35.46
N ALA A 394 -9.47 19.76 34.36
CA ALA A 394 -9.48 19.23 32.99
C ALA A 394 -8.43 19.94 32.10
N ILE A 395 -7.25 19.33 32.02
CA ILE A 395 -6.04 19.53 31.17
C ILE A 395 -5.29 18.17 31.37
N ASP A 396 -4.62 17.51 30.43
CA ASP A 396 -4.15 17.77 29.06
C ASP A 396 -4.84 16.77 28.07
N GLU A 397 -4.55 16.60 26.77
CA GLU A 397 -3.33 16.81 25.98
C GLU A 397 -3.62 17.41 24.59
N ARG A 398 -2.68 18.24 24.12
CA ARG A 398 -2.40 18.51 22.70
C ARG A 398 -0.89 18.60 22.54
N ASP A 399 -0.31 17.83 21.61
CA ASP A 399 0.87 18.19 20.78
C ASP A 399 1.44 16.96 20.05
N GLU A 400 0.77 16.50 18.98
CA GLU A 400 1.37 15.66 17.94
C GLU A 400 0.87 16.09 16.55
N ASP A 401 1.31 17.26 16.07
CA ASP A 401 1.03 17.75 14.71
C ASP A 401 2.09 18.80 14.26
N GLN A 402 3.39 18.49 14.42
CA GLN A 402 4.47 19.43 14.05
C GLN A 402 5.84 18.81 13.66
N LEU A 403 5.86 17.56 13.20
CA LEU A 403 7.07 16.89 12.69
C LEU A 403 6.79 16.23 11.33
N ASN A 404 6.94 16.99 10.24
CA ASN A 404 7.17 16.56 8.84
C ASN A 404 7.11 17.78 7.88
N ALA A 405 7.97 18.78 8.08
CA ALA A 405 7.92 20.03 7.30
C ALA A 405 9.30 20.71 7.08
N GLU A 406 10.40 19.95 7.09
CA GLU A 406 11.76 20.53 6.97
C GLU A 406 12.77 19.60 6.25
N GLU A 407 12.35 18.94 5.16
CA GLU A 407 13.26 18.07 4.36
C GLU A 407 13.00 18.10 2.83
N ASP A 408 12.72 19.27 2.25
CA ASP A 408 12.71 19.45 0.77
C ASP A 408 13.16 20.87 0.34
N ALA A 409 14.42 21.21 0.62
CA ALA A 409 15.01 22.50 0.25
C ALA A 409 16.54 22.40 0.10
N GLY A 410 17.05 21.55 -0.81
CA GLY A 410 18.48 21.21 -0.79
C GLY A 410 19.10 20.51 -2.00
N GLY A 411 18.71 20.81 -3.25
CA GLY A 411 19.52 20.33 -4.38
C GLY A 411 19.02 20.60 -5.79
N GLU A 412 19.55 21.63 -6.45
CA GLU A 412 19.97 21.58 -7.86
C GLU A 412 20.98 22.72 -8.16
N GLN A 413 21.92 22.47 -9.08
CA GLN A 413 22.93 23.39 -9.63
C GLN A 413 23.02 23.17 -11.14
#